data_AF-A0A1I5WVG1-F1
#
_entry.id   AF-A0A1I5WVG1-F1
#
_cell.length_a   1.000
_cell.length_b   1.000
_cell.length_c   1.000
_cell.angle_alpha   90.00
_cell.angle_beta   90.00
_cell.angle_gamma   90.00
#
_symmetry.space_group_name_H-M   'P 1'
#
loop_
_entity.id
_entity.type
_entity.pdbx_description
1 polymer ?
#
loop_
_entity_poly.entity_id
_entity_poly.type
_entity_poly.pdbx_seq_one_letter_code
_entity_poly.pdbx_strand_id
1 'polypeptide(L)'
;MSFYRWDGEDLILDCHLQPKASKDEFAGLQGDRLKIRLTAPPVEGKANAHLLAFLAQAFGVAKSQVSLESGELNRHKRLRIRTPRNLPAIPGLQNP
;
A
#
# COMPACT_ATOMS: atom_id res chain seq x y z
N MET A 1 -5.99 3.00 -16.04
CA MET A 1 -6.80 2.76 -14.82
C MET A 1 -5.98 3.22 -13.63
N SER A 2 -6.58 3.86 -12.64
CA SER A 2 -5.82 4.39 -11.49
C SER A 2 -5.53 3.28 -10.48
N PHE A 3 -4.32 3.25 -9.94
CA PHE A 3 -3.91 2.34 -8.87
C PHE A 3 -4.50 2.73 -7.51
N TYR A 4 -5.29 3.80 -7.46
CA TYR A 4 -5.98 4.28 -6.27
C TYR A 4 -7.36 4.80 -6.63
N ARG A 5 -8.23 4.86 -5.64
CA ARG A 5 -9.52 5.56 -5.69
C ARG A 5 -9.88 6.08 -4.31
N TRP A 6 -10.58 7.20 -4.27
CA TRP A 6 -11.17 7.73 -3.05
C TRP A 6 -12.59 7.18 -2.87
N ASP A 7 -12.90 6.76 -1.66
CA ASP A 7 -14.21 6.26 -1.21
C ASP A 7 -14.66 7.13 -0.04
N GLY A 8 -15.21 8.31 -0.37
CA GLY A 8 -15.39 9.38 0.60
C GLY A 8 -14.05 9.90 1.11
N GLU A 9 -13.80 9.76 2.42
CA GLU A 9 -12.54 10.15 3.07
C GLU A 9 -11.50 9.01 3.11
N ASP A 10 -11.89 7.81 2.69
CA ASP A 10 -11.02 6.64 2.67
C ASP A 10 -10.30 6.50 1.33
N LEU A 11 -9.02 6.17 1.37
CA LEU A 11 -8.21 5.91 0.19
C LEU A 11 -8.08 4.40 -0.03
N ILE A 12 -8.56 3.91 -1.16
CA ILE A 12 -8.36 2.52 -1.59
C ILE A 12 -7.19 2.47 -2.56
N LEU A 13 -6.18 1.66 -2.26
CA LEU A 13 -4.96 1.48 -3.03
C LEU A 13 -4.83 0.04 -3.54
N ASP A 14 -4.61 -0.09 -4.84
CA ASP A 14 -4.24 -1.33 -5.51
C ASP A 14 -2.72 -1.33 -5.75
N CYS A 15 -2.02 -2.22 -5.07
CA CYS A 15 -0.57 -2.31 -5.10
C CYS A 15 -0.06 -3.70 -5.48
N HIS A 16 1.13 -3.73 -6.07
CA HIS A 16 1.90 -4.94 -6.37
C HIS A 16 3.10 -5.01 -5.42
N LEU A 17 3.13 -6.05 -4.61
CA LEU A 17 4.10 -6.25 -3.55
C LEU A 17 5.30 -7.05 -4.09
N GLN A 18 6.48 -6.45 -4.02
CA GLN A 18 7.75 -7.08 -4.35
C GLN A 18 8.52 -7.37 -3.05
N PRO A 19 8.45 -8.60 -2.53
CA PRO A 19 9.20 -9.02 -1.36
C PRO A 19 10.69 -9.19 -1.67
N LYS A 20 11.53 -9.36 -0.63
CA LYS A 20 12.99 -9.48 -0.71
C LYS A 20 13.68 -8.28 -1.36
N ALA A 21 13.17 -7.07 -1.12
CA ALA A 21 13.87 -5.86 -1.51
C ALA A 21 15.00 -5.54 -0.52
N SER A 22 15.94 -4.70 -0.96
CA SER A 22 17.02 -4.18 -0.11
C SER A 22 16.56 -3.08 0.86
N LYS A 23 15.42 -2.44 0.59
CA LYS A 23 14.79 -1.41 1.44
C LYS A 23 13.28 -1.34 1.18
N ASP A 24 12.55 -0.79 2.15
CA ASP A 24 11.11 -0.56 2.05
C ASP A 24 10.85 0.76 1.31
N GLU A 25 10.27 0.71 0.11
CA GLU A 25 10.06 1.89 -0.72
C GLU A 25 8.89 1.74 -1.70
N PHE A 26 8.29 2.89 -2.05
CA PHE A 26 7.40 2.98 -3.21
C PHE A 26 8.25 2.97 -4.48
N ALA A 27 8.20 1.87 -5.22
CA ALA A 27 8.99 1.67 -6.43
C ALA A 27 8.34 2.26 -7.70
N GLY A 28 7.34 3.13 -7.53
CA GLY A 28 6.58 3.74 -8.62
C GLY A 28 5.46 2.84 -9.14
N LEU A 29 5.02 3.09 -10.37
CA LEU A 29 3.91 2.36 -10.99
C LEU A 29 4.43 1.19 -11.83
N GLN A 30 3.76 0.05 -11.71
CA GLN A 30 3.96 -1.12 -12.57
C GLN A 30 2.64 -1.39 -13.30
N GLY A 31 2.52 -0.87 -14.51
CA GLY A 31 1.23 -0.81 -15.22
C GLY A 31 0.24 0.06 -14.45
N ASP A 32 -0.96 -0.46 -14.21
CA ASP A 32 -2.03 0.24 -13.48
C ASP A 32 -1.99 0.04 -11.95
N ARG A 33 -0.84 -0.35 -11.37
CA ARG A 33 -0.71 -0.67 -9.93
C ARG A 33 0.51 -0.03 -9.29
N LEU A 34 0.38 0.32 -8.02
CA LEU A 34 1.47 0.85 -7.23
C LEU A 34 2.45 -0.26 -6.84
N LYS A 35 3.69 -0.20 -7.31
CA LYS A 35 4.71 -1.16 -6.93
C LYS A 35 5.29 -0.78 -5.57
N ILE A 36 5.19 -1.69 -4.60
CA ILE A 36 5.76 -1.52 -3.26
C ILE A 36 6.81 -2.60 -3.06
N ARG A 37 8.03 -2.17 -2.75
CA ARG A 37 9.14 -3.05 -2.40
C ARG A 37 9.22 -3.15 -0.89
N LEU A 38 9.21 -4.39 -0.38
CA LEU A 38 9.41 -4.65 1.05
C LEU A 38 10.58 -5.61 1.26
N THR A 39 11.34 -5.35 2.31
CA THR A 39 12.41 -6.23 2.83
C THR A 39 11.84 -7.52 3.43
N ALA A 40 10.57 -7.51 3.85
CA ALA A 40 9.92 -8.67 4.40
C ALA A 40 9.98 -9.89 3.45
N PRO A 41 10.23 -11.09 3.99
CA PRO A 41 10.18 -12.31 3.19
C PRO A 41 8.74 -12.57 2.71
N PRO A 42 8.55 -13.31 1.60
CA PRO A 42 7.24 -13.66 1.04
C PRO A 42 6.52 -14.73 1.87
N VAL A 43 6.66 -14.68 3.20
CA VAL A 43 5.93 -15.56 4.11
C VAL A 43 4.61 -14.87 4.43
N GLU A 44 3.52 -15.58 4.16
CA GLU A 44 2.16 -15.13 4.41
C GLU A 44 2.01 -14.64 5.87
N GLY A 45 1.30 -13.52 6.06
CA GLY A 45 1.20 -12.84 7.36
C GLY A 45 2.34 -11.85 7.67
N LYS A 46 3.62 -12.23 7.51
CA LYS A 46 4.75 -11.31 7.76
C LYS A 46 4.81 -10.18 6.72
N ALA A 47 4.59 -10.50 5.45
CA ALA A 47 4.53 -9.50 4.39
C ALA A 47 3.33 -8.54 4.57
N ASN A 48 2.17 -9.06 5.00
CA ASN A 48 0.96 -8.26 5.22
C ASN A 48 1.17 -7.31 6.41
N ALA A 49 1.66 -7.82 7.55
CA ALA A 49 1.92 -6.99 8.73
C ALA A 49 2.94 -5.89 8.44
N HIS A 50 3.98 -6.19 7.66
CA HIS A 50 4.97 -5.20 7.26
C HIS A 50 4.37 -4.16 6.31
N LEU A 51 3.59 -4.58 5.32
CA LEU A 51 2.90 -3.69 4.40
C LEU A 51 1.96 -2.71 5.13
N LEU A 52 1.14 -3.21 6.05
CA LEU A 52 0.23 -2.40 6.85
C LEU A 52 0.99 -1.37 7.69
N ALA A 53 2.12 -1.77 8.30
CA ALA A 53 2.97 -0.88 9.07
C ALA A 53 3.62 0.21 8.19
N PHE A 54 4.15 -0.18 7.03
CA PHE A 54 4.78 0.72 6.08
C PHE A 54 3.79 1.77 5.55
N LEU A 55 2.59 1.34 5.14
CA LEU A 55 1.55 2.24 4.67
C LEU A 55 1.04 3.15 5.79
N ALA A 56 0.82 2.61 6.99
CA ALA A 56 0.40 3.43 8.13
C ALA A 56 1.38 4.58 8.39
N GLN A 57 2.68 4.30 8.39
CA GLN A 57 3.71 5.33 8.55
C GLN A 57 3.76 6.31 7.37
N ALA A 58 3.73 5.81 6.14
CA ALA A 58 3.80 6.65 4.95
C ALA A 58 2.63 7.64 4.86
N PHE A 59 1.43 7.18 5.21
CA PHE A 59 0.19 7.97 5.16
C PHE A 59 -0.14 8.70 6.47
N GLY A 60 0.71 8.58 7.49
CA GLY A 60 0.53 9.26 8.78
C GLY A 60 -0.70 8.81 9.58
N VAL A 61 -1.11 7.55 9.43
CA VAL A 61 -2.28 6.97 10.11
C VAL A 61 -1.88 5.83 11.05
N ALA A 62 -2.79 5.42 11.92
CA ALA A 62 -2.59 4.24 12.76
C ALA A 62 -2.69 2.95 11.94
N LYS A 63 -2.01 1.87 12.37
CA LYS A 63 -2.13 0.56 11.71
C LYS A 63 -3.56 0.03 11.68
N SER A 64 -4.39 0.39 12.66
CA SER A 64 -5.82 0.04 12.70
C SER A 64 -6.67 0.76 11.65
N GLN A 65 -6.15 1.83 11.05
CA GLN A 65 -6.78 2.57 9.96
C GLN A 65 -6.38 2.03 8.58
N VAL A 66 -5.43 1.08 8.53
CA VAL A 66 -5.03 0.42 7.29
C VAL A 66 -5.56 -1.01 7.33
N SER A 67 -6.40 -1.35 6.35
CA SER A 67 -7.00 -2.67 6.23
C SER A 67 -6.69 -3.29 4.88
N LEU A 68 -6.45 -4.60 4.85
CA LEU A 68 -6.34 -5.35 3.61
C LEU A 68 -7.75 -5.75 3.15
N GLU A 69 -8.21 -5.21 2.02
CA GLU A 69 -9.53 -5.52 1.44
C GLU A 69 -9.46 -6.80 0.59
N SER A 70 -8.37 -7.03 -0.13
CA SER A 70 -8.20 -8.22 -0.94
C SER A 70 -6.75 -8.53 -1.28
N GLY A 71 -6.51 -9.77 -1.72
CA GLY A 71 -5.20 -10.19 -2.21
C GLY A 71 -4.32 -10.87 -1.17
N GLU A 72 -4.87 -11.33 -0.04
CA GLU A 72 -4.11 -11.96 1.04
C GLU A 72 -3.13 -13.06 0.59
N LEU A 73 -3.55 -13.88 -0.38
CA LEU A 73 -2.77 -15.00 -0.94
C LEU A 73 -1.87 -14.63 -2.12
N ASN A 74 -1.93 -13.39 -2.64
CA ASN A 74 -1.24 -12.98 -3.86
C ASN A 74 -0.36 -11.74 -3.67
N ARG A 75 0.54 -11.48 -4.61
CA ARG A 75 1.37 -10.25 -4.63
C ARG A 75 0.56 -8.99 -4.93
N HIS A 76 -0.64 -9.14 -5.46
CA HIS A 76 -1.57 -8.05 -5.71
C HIS A 76 -2.40 -7.84 -4.47
N LYS A 77 -2.29 -6.67 -3.85
CA LYS A 77 -2.99 -6.33 -2.62
C LYS A 77 -3.86 -5.10 -2.87
N ARG A 78 -5.10 -5.16 -2.38
CA ARG A 78 -5.96 -3.99 -2.25
C ARG A 78 -6.03 -3.61 -0.80
N LEU A 79 -5.71 -2.36 -0.48
CA LEU A 79 -5.76 -1.84 0.87
C LEU A 79 -6.68 -0.65 0.95
N ARG A 80 -7.36 -0.51 2.08
CA ARG A 80 -8.11 0.68 2.46
C ARG A 80 -7.35 1.41 3.55
N ILE A 81 -7.13 2.70 3.36
CA ILE A 81 -6.52 3.62 4.31
C ILE A 81 -7.60 4.61 4.72
N ARG A 82 -8.01 4.57 5.98
CA ARG A 82 -8.99 5.49 6.52
C ARG A 82 -8.34 6.83 6.83
N THR A 83 -8.93 7.90 6.29
CA THR A 83 -8.56 9.29 6.57
C THR A 83 -7.03 9.54 6.53
N PRO A 84 -6.35 9.29 5.38
CA PRO A 84 -4.92 9.49 5.25
C PRO A 84 -4.54 10.94 5.60
N ARG A 85 -3.65 11.12 6.59
CA ARG A 85 -3.22 12.45 7.06
C ARG A 85 -2.07 13.01 6.26
N ASN A 86 -1.32 12.13 5.62
CA ASN A 86 -0.19 12.47 4.77
C ASN A 86 -0.32 11.72 3.45
N LEU A 87 0.10 12.35 2.36
CA LEU A 87 0.29 11.66 1.09
C LEU A 87 1.79 11.60 0.80
N PRO A 88 2.41 10.41 0.81
CA PRO A 88 3.79 10.28 0.37
C PRO A 88 3.91 10.69 -1.10
N ALA A 89 5.10 11.12 -1.51
CA ALA A 89 5.41 11.52 -2.88
C ALA A 89 5.39 10.29 -3.83
N ILE A 90 4.19 9.83 -4.15
CA ILE A 90 3.93 8.73 -5.07
C ILE A 90 3.50 9.34 -6.41
N PRO A 91 4.18 9.01 -7.52
CA PRO A 91 3.81 9.49 -8.83
C PRO A 91 2.35 9.13 -9.17
N GLY A 92 1.54 10.15 -9.44
CA GLY A 92 0.14 10.00 -9.84
C GLY A 92 -0.86 9.92 -8.69
N LEU A 93 -0.43 9.84 -7.42
CA LEU A 93 -1.34 9.91 -6.28
C LEU A 93 -1.69 11.38 -6.00
N GLN A 94 -2.96 11.73 -6.11
CA GLN A 94 -3.45 13.08 -5.85
C GLN A 94 -4.55 13.05 -4.79
N ASN A 95 -4.62 14.12 -3.98
CA ASN A 95 -5.75 14.38 -3.10
C ASN A 95 -7.05 14.48 -3.93
N PRO A 96 -8.19 14.14 -3.32
CA PRO A 96 -9.49 14.28 -3.96
C PRO A 96 -9.84 15.77 -4.19
#